data_AF-A0A497G549-F1
#
_entry.id   AF-A0A497G549-F1
#
_cell.length_a   1.000
_cell.length_b   1.000
_cell.length_c   1.000
_cell.angle_alpha   90.00
_cell.angle_beta   90.00
_cell.angle_gamma   90.00
#
_symmetry.space_group_name_H-M   'P 1'
#
loop_
_entity.id
_entity.type
_entity.pdbx_description
1 polymer ?
#
loop_
_entity_poly.entity_id
_entity_poly.type
_entity_poly.pdbx_seq_one_letter_code
_entity_poly.pdbx_strand_id
1 'polypeptide(L)'
;MESLSKVEKFLIAHIKYAYLGKIYYTSTSSEPEDFLASMFVEEFISPKERSYKKLQEAFKQGFHKLKEYWMIEISGYTVNLTSYGEQVANSITKEQYEKIKSEVIAGNF
;
A
#
# COMPACT_ATOMS: atom_id res chain seq x y z
N MET A 1 3.77 -3.19 20.58
CA MET A 1 3.31 -2.65 19.29
C MET A 1 4.05 -3.41 18.21
N GLU A 2 3.33 -4.15 17.36
CA GLU A 2 3.98 -4.79 16.20
C GLU A 2 4.55 -3.68 15.30
N SER A 3 5.85 -3.74 15.02
CA SER A 3 6.51 -2.77 14.16
C SER A 3 6.12 -3.06 12.72
N LEU A 4 5.45 -2.10 12.06
CA LEU A 4 5.16 -2.20 10.64
C LEU A 4 6.45 -2.42 9.82
N SER A 5 6.35 -3.31 8.83
CA SER A 5 7.39 -3.53 7.82
C SER A 5 7.57 -2.28 6.93
N LYS A 6 8.65 -2.24 6.15
CA LYS A 6 8.84 -1.13 5.19
C LYS A 6 7.73 -1.08 4.15
N VAL A 7 7.26 -2.25 3.69
CA VAL A 7 6.14 -2.34 2.74
C VAL A 7 4.87 -1.79 3.36
N GLU A 8 4.51 -2.19 4.58
CA GLU A 8 3.30 -1.69 5.24
C GLU A 8 3.38 -0.17 5.48
N LYS A 9 4.54 0.34 5.92
CA LYS A 9 4.78 1.78 6.05
C LYS A 9 4.67 2.52 4.72
N PHE A 10 5.18 1.92 3.65
CA PHE A 10 5.04 2.46 2.30
C PHE A 10 3.57 2.57 1.91
N LEU A 11 2.84 1.45 1.95
CA LEU A 11 1.45 1.38 1.50
C LEU A 11 0.56 2.38 2.24
N ILE A 12 0.63 2.42 3.56
CA ILE A 12 -0.22 3.31 4.36
C ILE A 12 0.11 4.79 4.12
N ALA A 13 1.41 5.12 3.99
CA ALA A 13 1.83 6.48 3.65
C ALA A 13 1.49 6.84 2.20
N HIS A 14 1.51 5.88 1.29
CA HIS A 14 1.17 6.09 -0.11
C HIS A 14 -0.33 6.39 -0.28
N ILE A 15 -1.21 5.66 0.42
CA ILE A 15 -2.64 5.99 0.49
C ILE A 15 -2.84 7.43 0.97
N LYS A 16 -2.13 7.86 2.02
CA LYS A 16 -2.20 9.25 2.51
C LYS A 16 -1.71 10.27 1.49
N TYR A 17 -0.49 10.12 0.98
CA TYR A 17 0.19 11.18 0.23
C TYR A 17 -0.16 11.21 -1.26
N ALA A 18 -0.44 10.06 -1.87
CA ALA A 18 -0.84 9.99 -3.28
C ALA A 18 -2.36 10.06 -3.46
N TYR A 19 -3.13 9.56 -2.48
CA TYR A 19 -4.58 9.40 -2.59
C TYR A 19 -5.38 10.15 -1.53
N LEU A 20 -4.75 11.04 -0.75
CA LEU A 20 -5.41 11.84 0.30
C LEU A 20 -6.19 10.99 1.31
N GLY A 21 -5.72 9.78 1.60
CA GLY A 21 -6.33 8.87 2.56
C GLY A 21 -7.43 7.97 1.99
N LYS A 22 -7.82 8.13 0.72
CA LYS A 22 -8.93 7.38 0.13
C LYS A 22 -8.70 7.01 -1.33
N ILE A 23 -8.90 5.74 -1.65
CA ILE A 23 -8.80 5.19 -3.01
C ILE A 23 -10.19 4.76 -3.46
N TYR A 24 -10.56 5.13 -4.67
CA TYR A 24 -11.70 4.57 -5.38
C TYR A 24 -11.19 3.70 -6.51
N TYR A 25 -11.62 2.45 -6.57
CA TYR A 25 -11.21 1.51 -7.61
C TYR A 25 -12.38 0.67 -8.09
N THR A 26 -12.39 0.34 -9.38
CA THR A 26 -13.38 -0.58 -9.96
C THR A 26 -12.72 -1.94 -10.19
N SER A 27 -13.03 -2.93 -9.35
CA SER A 27 -12.64 -4.33 -9.57
C SER A 27 -13.82 -5.09 -10.17
N THR A 28 -13.61 -5.74 -11.32
CA THR A 28 -14.67 -6.53 -11.98
C THR A 28 -14.67 -8.00 -11.57
N SER A 29 -13.61 -8.54 -10.95
CA SER A 29 -13.53 -9.98 -10.63
C SER A 29 -12.39 -10.43 -9.70
N SER A 30 -11.49 -9.56 -9.24
CA SER A 30 -10.35 -9.94 -8.40
C SER A 30 -10.57 -9.58 -6.94
N GLU A 31 -9.92 -10.33 -6.03
CA GLU A 31 -9.81 -9.91 -4.64
C GLU A 31 -9.26 -8.48 -4.57
N PRO A 32 -9.84 -7.60 -3.74
CA PRO A 32 -9.40 -6.21 -3.62
C PRO A 32 -7.89 -6.06 -3.44
N GLU A 33 -7.30 -6.90 -2.59
CA GLU A 33 -5.87 -6.86 -2.26
C GLU A 33 -4.99 -7.17 -3.48
N ASP A 34 -5.40 -8.11 -4.34
CA ASP A 34 -4.71 -8.43 -5.60
C ASP A 34 -4.76 -7.26 -6.59
N PHE A 35 -5.95 -6.64 -6.71
CA PHE A 35 -6.14 -5.48 -7.57
C PHE A 35 -5.28 -4.31 -7.10
N LEU A 36 -5.37 -3.96 -5.81
CA LEU A 36 -4.65 -2.83 -5.22
C LEU A 36 -3.14 -3.02 -5.31
N ALA A 37 -2.66 -4.24 -5.06
CA ALA A 37 -1.25 -4.56 -5.21
C ALA A 37 -0.77 -4.34 -6.65
N SER A 38 -1.52 -4.84 -7.63
CA SER A 38 -1.20 -4.64 -9.05
C SER A 38 -1.21 -3.16 -9.43
N MET A 39 -2.28 -2.44 -9.05
CA MET A 39 -2.44 -1.02 -9.30
C MET A 39 -1.25 -0.21 -8.76
N PHE A 40 -0.86 -0.43 -7.50
CA PHE A 40 0.26 0.28 -6.88
C PHE A 40 1.61 -0.07 -7.51
N VAL A 41 1.81 -1.33 -7.89
CA VAL A 41 3.07 -1.75 -8.53
C VAL A 41 3.20 -1.14 -9.91
N GLU A 42 2.13 -1.12 -10.69
CA GLU A 42 2.08 -0.56 -12.05
C GLU A 42 2.34 0.94 -12.11
N GLU A 43 2.21 1.67 -10.99
CA GLU A 43 2.64 3.07 -10.90
C GLU A 43 4.16 3.26 -11.00
N PHE A 44 4.94 2.21 -10.72
CA PHE A 44 6.40 2.32 -10.59
C PHE A 44 7.16 1.40 -11.54
N ILE A 45 6.64 0.20 -11.81
CA ILE A 45 7.32 -0.79 -12.63
C ILE A 45 6.35 -1.47 -13.60
N SER A 46 6.85 -1.80 -14.79
CA SER A 46 6.04 -2.46 -15.81
C SER A 46 5.75 -3.93 -15.42
N PRO A 47 4.57 -4.49 -15.77
CA PRO A 47 4.27 -5.93 -15.64
C PRO A 47 5.28 -6.88 -16.29
N LYS A 48 6.10 -6.37 -17.23
CA LYS A 48 7.15 -7.12 -17.92
C LYS A 48 8.46 -7.22 -17.11
N GLU A 49 8.62 -6.40 -16.08
CA GLU A 49 9.83 -6.39 -15.27
C GLU A 49 9.90 -7.61 -14.35
N ARG A 50 11.12 -8.15 -14.19
CA ARG A 50 11.35 -9.34 -13.36
C ARG A 50 10.97 -9.13 -11.89
N SER A 51 11.09 -7.89 -11.41
CA SER A 51 10.73 -7.48 -10.04
C SER A 51 9.23 -7.41 -9.80
N TYR A 52 8.41 -7.32 -10.87
CA TYR A 52 6.96 -7.07 -10.77
C TYR A 52 6.25 -8.03 -9.82
N LYS A 53 6.34 -9.34 -10.09
CA LYS A 53 5.65 -10.35 -9.28
C LYS A 53 6.10 -10.36 -7.81
N LYS A 54 7.38 -10.10 -7.56
CA LYS A 54 7.92 -10.04 -6.20
C LYS A 54 7.33 -8.85 -5.43
N LEU A 55 7.29 -7.68 -6.06
CA LEU A 55 6.75 -6.47 -5.44
C LEU A 55 5.24 -6.57 -5.26
N GLN A 56 4.54 -7.13 -6.25
CA GLN A 56 3.09 -7.38 -6.21
C GLN A 56 2.72 -8.28 -5.04
N GLU A 57 3.42 -9.39 -4.86
CA GLU A 57 3.16 -10.31 -3.74
C GLU A 57 3.43 -9.62 -2.38
N ALA A 58 4.51 -8.84 -2.28
CA ALA A 58 4.82 -8.09 -1.07
C ALA A 58 3.72 -7.04 -0.75
N PHE A 59 3.22 -6.35 -1.77
CA PHE A 59 2.15 -5.36 -1.60
C PHE A 59 0.84 -6.02 -1.23
N LYS A 60 0.49 -7.14 -1.85
CA LYS A 60 -0.68 -7.94 -1.50
C LYS A 60 -0.65 -8.33 -0.02
N GLN A 61 0.47 -8.89 0.45
CA GLN A 61 0.65 -9.27 1.85
C GLN A 61 0.60 -8.05 2.78
N GLY A 62 1.17 -6.92 2.35
CA GLY A 62 1.12 -5.66 3.10
C GLY A 62 -0.31 -5.15 3.26
N PHE A 63 -1.12 -5.14 2.19
CA PHE A 63 -2.53 -4.76 2.25
C PHE A 63 -3.34 -5.69 3.15
N HIS A 64 -3.10 -7.00 3.04
CA HIS A 64 -3.74 -7.98 3.91
C HIS A 64 -3.48 -7.69 5.39
N LYS A 65 -2.22 -7.49 5.77
CA LYS A 65 -1.86 -7.14 7.15
C LYS A 65 -2.41 -5.80 7.61
N LEU A 66 -2.36 -4.76 6.77
CA LEU A 66 -2.92 -3.45 7.12
C LEU A 66 -4.43 -3.54 7.38
N LYS A 67 -5.14 -4.42 6.67
CA LYS A 67 -6.55 -4.73 6.92
C LYS A 67 -6.74 -5.51 8.22
N GLU A 68 -5.95 -6.55 8.48
CA GLU A 68 -5.97 -7.32 9.73
C GLU A 68 -5.69 -6.44 10.96
N TYR A 69 -4.76 -5.47 10.83
CA TYR A 69 -4.42 -4.49 11.85
C TYR A 69 -5.41 -3.33 11.98
N TRP A 70 -6.53 -3.38 11.25
CA TRP A 70 -7.55 -2.33 11.24
C TRP A 70 -7.00 -0.94 10.90
N MET A 71 -5.95 -0.87 10.07
CA MET A 71 -5.38 0.40 9.60
C MET A 71 -6.06 0.87 8.32
N ILE A 72 -6.54 -0.06 7.50
CA ILE A 72 -7.34 0.23 6.31
C ILE A 72 -8.67 -0.51 6.38
N GLU A 73 -9.69 0.09 5.79
CA GLU A 73 -10.96 -0.56 5.51
C GLU A 73 -11.13 -0.68 4.00
N ILE A 74 -11.45 -1.89 3.54
CA ILE A 74 -11.80 -2.18 2.15
C ILE A 74 -13.29 -2.48 2.11
N SER A 75 -14.07 -1.57 1.53
CA SER A 75 -15.52 -1.70 1.40
C SER A 75 -15.96 -1.43 -0.03
N GLY A 76 -16.52 -2.46 -0.67
CA GLY A 76 -16.94 -2.40 -2.08
C GLY A 76 -15.80 -2.01 -3.02
N TYR A 77 -15.85 -0.76 -3.48
CA TYR A 77 -14.94 -0.14 -4.46
C TYR A 77 -14.04 0.94 -3.82
N THR A 78 -13.92 0.93 -2.50
CA THR A 78 -13.17 1.95 -1.76
C THR A 78 -12.20 1.33 -0.77
N VAL A 79 -11.02 1.97 -0.68
CA VAL A 79 -10.08 1.79 0.42
C VAL A 79 -10.00 3.10 1.19
N ASN A 80 -10.20 3.05 2.50
CA ASN A 80 -10.06 4.20 3.37
C ASN A 80 -9.04 3.89 4.47
N LEU A 81 -8.26 4.90 4.87
CA LEU A 81 -7.59 4.83 6.17
C LEU A 81 -8.66 4.87 7.28
N THR A 82 -8.54 3.98 8.26
CA THR A 82 -9.33 4.09 9.50
C THR A 82 -8.76 5.24 10.35
N SER A 83 -9.44 5.64 11.43
CA SER A 83 -8.87 6.61 12.39
C SER A 83 -7.51 6.17 12.93
N TYR A 84 -7.31 4.86 13.13
CA TYR A 84 -6.02 4.33 13.57
C TYR A 84 -4.99 4.37 12.43
N GLY A 85 -5.37 4.00 11.22
CA GLY A 85 -4.49 4.11 10.06
C GLY A 85 -4.05 5.53 9.75
N GLU A 86 -4.94 6.52 9.90
CA GLU A 86 -4.60 7.94 9.76
C GLU A 86 -3.56 8.38 10.79
N GLN A 87 -3.70 7.98 12.06
CA GLN A 87 -2.71 8.29 13.09
C GLN A 87 -1.33 7.72 12.73
N VAL A 88 -1.28 6.47 12.27
CA VAL A 88 -0.04 5.83 11.85
C VAL A 88 0.55 6.51 10.62
N ALA A 89 -0.26 6.79 9.60
CA ALA A 89 0.18 7.51 8.39
C ALA A 89 0.65 8.94 8.70
N ASN A 90 0.10 9.57 9.75
CA ASN A 90 0.51 10.89 10.23
C ASN A 90 1.85 10.87 10.97
N SER A 91 2.25 9.73 11.52
CA SER A 91 3.59 9.56 12.10
C SER A 91 4.71 9.48 11.04
N ILE A 92 4.36 9.24 9.77
CA ILE A 92 5.31 9.15 8.66
C ILE A 92 5.36 10.49 7.94
N THR A 93 6.48 11.19 8.05
CA THR A 93 6.68 12.47 7.36
C THR A 93 6.77 12.29 5.85
N LYS A 94 6.56 13.37 5.10
CA LYS A 94 6.67 13.34 3.64
C LYS A 94 8.06 12.89 3.18
N GLU A 95 9.11 13.33 3.86
CA GLU A 95 10.50 12.94 3.59
C GLU A 95 10.74 11.44 3.83
N GLN A 96 10.26 10.92 4.97
CA GLN A 96 10.35 9.48 5.27
C GLN A 96 9.61 8.65 4.22
N TYR A 97 8.43 9.11 3.80
CA TYR A 97 7.67 8.47 2.74
C TYR A 97 8.46 8.39 1.42
N GLU A 98 9.05 9.49 0.95
CA GLU A 98 9.82 9.48 -0.31
C GLU A 98 11.06 8.56 -0.23
N LYS A 99 11.72 8.52 0.94
CA LYS A 99 12.82 7.59 1.19
C LYS A 99 12.36 6.14 1.14
N ILE A 100 11.31 5.80 1.89
CA ILE A 100 10.75 4.44 1.94
C ILE A 100 10.28 4.01 0.55
N LYS A 101 9.58 4.89 -0.18
CA LYS A 101 9.14 4.66 -1.56
C LYS A 101 10.30 4.25 -2.45
N SER A 102 11.39 5.02 -2.42
CA SER A 102 12.58 4.75 -3.24
C SER A 102 13.22 3.40 -2.90
N GLU A 103 13.33 3.07 -1.61
CA GLU A 103 13.86 1.78 -1.15
C GLU A 103 12.97 0.61 -1.57
N VAL A 104 11.66 0.73 -1.39
CA VAL A 104 10.68 -0.32 -1.72
C VAL A 104 10.65 -0.60 -3.23
N ILE A 105 10.59 0.44 -4.06
CA ILE A 105 10.59 0.30 -5.53
C ILE A 105 11.90 -0.34 -6.02
N ALA A 106 13.04 -0.01 -5.40
CA ALA A 106 14.32 -0.63 -5.69
C ALA A 106 14.43 -2.10 -5.22
N GLY A 107 13.42 -2.64 -4.52
CA GLY A 107 13.41 -4.02 -4.04
C GLY A 107 14.01 -4.24 -2.65
N ASN A 108 14.25 -3.16 -1.88
CA ASN A 108 14.92 -3.18 -0.59
C ASN A 108 13.93 -3.12 0.59
N PHE A 109 13.15 -4.19 0.77
CA PHE A 109 12.05 -4.26 1.74
C PHE A 109 11.95 -5.58 2.48
#